data_AF-A0AAE0A2H1-F1
#
_entry.id   AF-A0AAE0A2H1-F1
#
_cell.length_a   1.000
_cell.length_b   1.000
_cell.length_c   1.000
_cell.angle_alpha   90.00
_cell.angle_beta   90.00
_cell.angle_gamma   90.00
#
_symmetry.space_group_name_H-M   'P 1'
#
loop_
_entity.id
_entity.type
_entity.pdbx_description
1 polymer ?
#
loop_
_entity_poly.entity_id
_entity_poly.type
_entity_poly.pdbx_seq_one_letter_code
_entity_poly.pdbx_strand_id
1 'polypeptide(L)'
;MKDLHGINLSYNKAYRSKDRALHKALGDPWKSFKKLPVFFYMLEQSNPSTVTKFETDSQNRFIYGFMAPGAFIERFNTVIRPVIAIDVTHLKTKIMGVLLVVVCRDGNEMAYPLAFGFVNSECTESCTWFLKRLREVIMYPERVLIVSDRHAGIFASMEVSFPDSAHRVCAYHLSQNLKRIYKQRDDVIKLYYRAAYMYCVDEFDREMAELKASHRKVYDELLEVGIEKFSHAHSPKRRYQMMTTNITKSINSCVLVIRKLLITSITEFIRDLLQKWFHGRWRNARETPTFLTHNVDQHIK
;
A
#
# COMPACT_ATOMS: atom_id res chain seq x y z
N MET A 1 -17.58 -8.28 -32.87
CA MET A 1 -17.71 -7.28 -33.96
C MET A 1 -17.90 -7.95 -35.31
N LYS A 2 -16.99 -8.84 -35.74
CA LYS A 2 -17.16 -9.57 -37.01
C LYS A 2 -18.27 -10.63 -36.93
N ASP A 3 -18.26 -11.46 -35.89
CA ASP A 3 -19.24 -12.56 -35.75
C ASP A 3 -20.62 -12.10 -35.25
N LEU A 4 -20.67 -10.98 -34.52
CA LEU A 4 -21.91 -10.42 -33.95
C LEU A 4 -22.58 -9.32 -34.81
N HIS A 5 -21.81 -8.61 -35.64
CA HIS A 5 -22.31 -7.43 -36.37
C HIS A 5 -21.84 -7.37 -37.84
N GLY A 6 -21.10 -8.37 -38.35
CA GLY A 6 -20.59 -8.36 -39.73
C GLY A 6 -19.52 -7.29 -40.00
N ILE A 7 -19.07 -6.54 -38.98
CA ILE A 7 -18.13 -5.43 -39.13
C ILE A 7 -16.69 -5.95 -39.03
N ASN A 8 -15.98 -5.90 -40.16
CA ASN A 8 -14.55 -6.25 -40.23
C ASN A 8 -13.69 -5.04 -39.86
N LEU A 9 -13.44 -4.87 -38.55
CA LEU A 9 -12.66 -3.75 -38.02
C LEU A 9 -11.23 -4.20 -37.70
N SER A 10 -10.22 -3.49 -38.22
CA SER A 10 -8.82 -3.78 -37.85
C SER A 10 -8.56 -3.43 -36.39
N TYR A 11 -7.63 -4.14 -35.76
CA TYR A 11 -7.21 -3.88 -34.37
C TYR A 11 -6.86 -2.41 -34.14
N ASN A 12 -6.10 -1.81 -35.06
CA ASN A 12 -5.70 -0.40 -34.98
C ASN A 12 -6.90 0.56 -35.02
N LYS A 13 -7.91 0.29 -35.87
CA LYS A 13 -9.15 1.08 -35.89
C LYS A 13 -9.95 0.89 -34.60
N ALA A 14 -10.08 -0.33 -34.10
CA ALA A 14 -10.75 -0.62 -32.83
C ALA A 14 -10.08 0.10 -31.64
N TYR A 15 -8.75 0.04 -31.58
CA TYR A 15 -7.96 0.71 -30.55
C TYR A 15 -8.13 2.23 -30.58
N ARG A 16 -7.96 2.86 -31.76
CA ARG A 16 -8.14 4.32 -31.93
C ARG A 16 -9.57 4.78 -31.62
N SER A 17 -10.58 4.01 -32.02
CA SER A 17 -11.98 4.32 -31.70
C SER A 17 -12.26 4.23 -30.21
N LYS A 18 -11.78 3.18 -29.53
CA LYS A 18 -11.85 3.05 -28.07
C LYS A 18 -11.17 4.22 -27.38
N ASP A 19 -9.97 4.57 -27.84
CA ASP A 19 -9.19 5.66 -27.28
C ASP A 19 -9.88 7.02 -27.42
N ARG A 20 -10.43 7.30 -28.60
CA ARG A 20 -11.20 8.54 -28.86
C ARG A 20 -12.49 8.60 -28.04
N ALA A 21 -13.18 7.46 -27.87
CA ALA A 21 -14.35 7.38 -27.01
C ALA A 21 -14.00 7.64 -25.53
N LEU A 22 -12.92 7.02 -25.04
CA LEU A 22 -12.41 7.27 -23.68
C LEU A 22 -11.99 8.73 -23.49
N HIS A 23 -11.29 9.33 -24.44
CA HIS A 23 -10.91 10.74 -24.38
C HIS A 23 -12.13 11.68 -24.38
N LYS A 24 -13.19 11.35 -25.14
CA LYS A 24 -14.45 12.10 -25.10
C LYS A 24 -15.18 11.95 -23.77
N ALA A 25 -15.19 10.75 -23.19
CA ALA A 25 -15.93 10.45 -21.96
C ALA A 25 -15.19 10.95 -20.70
N LEU A 26 -13.88 10.75 -20.62
CA LEU A 26 -13.07 11.04 -19.44
C LEU A 26 -12.40 12.42 -19.51
N GLY A 27 -12.22 12.95 -20.71
CA GLY A 27 -11.50 14.19 -20.96
C GLY A 27 -10.01 13.98 -21.19
N ASP A 28 -9.28 15.10 -21.28
CA ASP A 28 -7.85 15.14 -21.50
C ASP A 28 -7.09 14.89 -20.17
N PRO A 29 -6.24 13.83 -20.09
CA PRO A 29 -5.45 13.58 -18.89
C PRO A 29 -4.54 14.76 -18.49
N TRP A 30 -3.98 15.51 -19.44
CA TRP A 30 -3.14 16.67 -19.14
C TRP A 30 -3.92 17.79 -18.45
N LYS A 31 -5.16 18.03 -18.88
CA LYS A 31 -6.06 18.97 -18.20
C LYS A 31 -6.42 18.50 -16.79
N SER A 32 -6.53 17.18 -16.56
CA SER A 32 -6.74 16.64 -15.23
C SER A 32 -5.54 16.91 -14.31
N PHE A 33 -4.31 16.70 -14.77
CA PHE A 33 -3.12 17.03 -13.97
C PHE A 33 -3.06 18.52 -13.59
N LYS A 34 -3.40 19.43 -14.51
CA LYS A 34 -3.46 20.87 -14.23
C LYS A 34 -4.50 21.27 -13.18
N LYS A 35 -5.52 20.44 -12.96
CA LYS A 35 -6.55 20.66 -11.93
C LYS A 35 -6.16 20.09 -10.56
N LEU A 36 -5.19 19.18 -10.51
CA LEU A 36 -4.81 18.51 -9.26
C LEU A 36 -4.26 19.48 -8.19
N PRO A 37 -3.43 20.50 -8.51
CA PRO A 37 -2.99 21.49 -7.52
C PRO A 37 -4.17 22.25 -6.91
N VAL A 38 -5.16 22.64 -7.72
CA VAL A 38 -6.37 23.32 -7.22
C VAL A 38 -7.17 22.38 -6.33
N PHE A 39 -7.33 21.12 -6.73
CA PHE A 39 -7.98 20.11 -5.89
C PHE A 39 -7.29 19.95 -4.53
N PHE A 40 -5.97 19.81 -4.55
CA PHE A 40 -5.14 19.69 -3.35
C PHE A 40 -5.26 20.90 -2.45
N TYR A 41 -5.16 22.11 -3.01
CA TYR A 41 -5.39 23.35 -2.28
C TYR A 41 -6.77 23.36 -1.60
N MET A 42 -7.84 23.05 -2.34
CA MET A 42 -9.20 23.01 -1.77
C MET A 42 -9.36 21.95 -0.68
N LEU A 43 -8.69 20.80 -0.82
CA LEU A 43 -8.68 19.75 0.19
C LEU A 43 -8.01 20.22 1.48
N GLU A 44 -6.89 20.95 1.37
CA GLU A 44 -6.20 21.54 2.52
C GLU A 44 -7.03 22.60 3.23
N GLN A 45 -7.79 23.42 2.48
CA GLN A 45 -8.72 24.39 3.07
C GLN A 45 -9.90 23.71 3.77
N SER A 46 -10.44 22.64 3.18
CA SER A 46 -11.66 21.98 3.67
C SER A 46 -11.40 20.97 4.80
N ASN A 47 -10.17 20.46 4.90
CA ASN A 47 -9.75 19.50 5.91
C ASN A 47 -8.40 19.97 6.50
N PRO A 48 -8.43 20.80 7.55
CA PRO A 48 -7.23 21.34 8.18
C PRO A 48 -6.19 20.27 8.51
N SER A 49 -4.92 20.65 8.47
CA SER A 49 -3.75 19.77 8.66
C SER A 49 -3.56 18.70 7.58
N THR A 50 -4.38 18.68 6.53
CA THR A 50 -4.08 17.88 5.34
C THR A 50 -2.75 18.32 4.74
N VAL A 51 -1.94 17.35 4.34
CA VAL A 51 -0.67 17.60 3.66
C VAL A 51 -0.76 17.05 2.25
N THR A 52 -0.60 17.94 1.27
CA THR A 52 -0.45 17.55 -0.13
C THR A 52 0.88 18.02 -0.69
N LYS A 53 1.38 17.33 -1.71
CA LYS A 53 2.57 17.75 -2.48
C LYS A 53 2.35 17.45 -3.95
N PHE A 54 2.88 18.32 -4.79
CA PHE A 54 2.76 18.25 -6.23
C PHE A 54 4.09 18.66 -6.87
N GLU A 55 4.61 17.81 -7.75
CA GLU A 55 5.88 18.03 -8.44
C GLU A 55 5.68 18.01 -9.94
N THR A 56 6.40 18.90 -10.63
CA THR A 56 6.45 18.96 -12.08
C THR A 56 7.88 18.93 -12.59
N ASP A 57 8.05 18.50 -13.84
CA ASP A 57 9.33 18.62 -14.52
C ASP A 57 9.58 20.06 -15.01
N SER A 58 10.72 20.26 -15.66
CA SER A 58 11.12 21.53 -16.27
C SER A 58 10.17 22.03 -17.37
N GLN A 59 9.24 21.20 -17.84
CA GLN A 59 8.21 21.53 -18.84
C GLN A 59 6.82 21.70 -18.22
N ASN A 60 6.72 21.82 -16.88
CA ASN A 60 5.46 21.90 -16.13
C ASN A 60 4.54 20.68 -16.33
N ARG A 61 5.12 19.51 -16.61
CA ARG A 61 4.38 18.25 -16.67
C ARG A 61 4.43 17.58 -15.31
N PHE A 62 3.29 17.05 -14.88
CA PHE A 62 3.20 16.32 -13.61
C PHE A 62 4.18 15.15 -13.53
N ILE A 63 4.89 15.04 -12.41
CA ILE A 63 5.74 13.89 -12.09
C ILE A 63 5.17 13.14 -10.88
N TYR A 64 5.00 13.83 -9.75
CA TYR A 64 4.64 13.22 -8.48
C TYR A 64 3.52 13.97 -7.76
N GLY A 65 2.68 13.23 -7.06
CA GLY A 65 1.63 13.74 -6.20
C GLY A 65 1.59 12.99 -4.88
N PHE A 66 1.31 13.69 -3.78
CA PHE A 66 1.14 13.12 -2.45
C PHE A 66 -0.10 13.71 -1.79
N MET A 67 -0.84 12.87 -1.07
CA MET A 67 -2.01 13.28 -0.30
C MET A 67 -2.09 12.48 1.00
N ALA A 68 -2.11 13.18 2.12
CA ALA A 68 -2.36 12.63 3.44
C ALA A 68 -3.39 13.52 4.17
N PRO A 69 -4.65 13.07 4.34
CA PRO A 69 -5.68 13.88 4.99
C PRO A 69 -5.37 14.20 6.47
N GLY A 70 -5.65 15.43 6.91
CA GLY A 70 -5.20 15.94 8.22
C GLY A 70 -5.73 15.16 9.40
N ALA A 71 -7.04 14.93 9.44
CA ALA A 71 -7.67 14.07 10.45
C ALA A 71 -7.03 12.67 10.52
N PHE A 72 -6.49 12.18 9.40
CA PHE A 72 -5.89 10.86 9.35
C PHE A 72 -4.48 10.82 9.95
N ILE A 73 -3.70 11.85 9.63
CA ILE A 73 -2.38 12.12 10.21
C ILE A 73 -2.50 12.28 11.74
N GLU A 74 -3.45 13.09 12.20
CA GLU A 74 -3.66 13.35 13.63
C GLU A 74 -3.90 12.07 14.42
N ARG A 75 -4.85 11.24 13.96
CA ARG A 75 -5.18 9.97 14.65
C ARG A 75 -4.06 8.95 14.53
N PHE A 76 -3.33 8.93 13.41
CA PHE A 76 -2.16 8.07 13.30
C PHE A 76 -1.10 8.39 14.35
N ASN A 77 -0.82 9.67 14.55
CA ASN A 77 0.19 10.14 15.49
C ASN A 77 -0.25 10.07 16.96
N THR A 78 -1.53 9.82 17.26
CA THR A 78 -2.07 9.84 18.64
C THR A 78 -2.59 8.50 19.13
N VAL A 79 -3.30 7.72 18.31
CA VAL A 79 -4.05 6.54 18.79
C VAL A 79 -3.84 5.26 17.97
N ILE A 80 -3.31 5.36 16.74
CA ILE A 80 -3.08 4.18 15.89
C ILE A 80 -1.74 3.53 16.25
N ARG A 81 -1.68 2.20 16.21
CA ARG A 81 -0.45 1.44 16.39
C ARG A 81 0.56 1.83 15.28
N PRO A 82 1.84 2.08 15.58
CA PRO A 82 2.81 2.64 14.62
C PRO A 82 3.35 1.59 13.65
N VAL A 83 2.45 0.88 12.97
CA VAL A 83 2.76 -0.19 12.03
C VAL A 83 2.00 0.06 10.75
N ILE A 84 2.74 0.33 9.67
CA ILE A 84 2.18 0.72 8.37
C ILE A 84 2.49 -0.33 7.31
N ALA A 85 1.50 -0.63 6.47
CA ALA A 85 1.64 -1.44 5.28
C ALA A 85 1.69 -0.53 4.06
N ILE A 86 2.71 -0.71 3.22
CA ILE A 86 2.84 0.00 1.94
C ILE A 86 2.63 -1.02 0.83
N ASP A 87 1.75 -0.67 -0.11
CA ASP A 87 1.51 -1.49 -1.28
C ASP A 87 1.35 -0.62 -2.52
N VAL A 88 1.61 -1.24 -3.65
CA VAL A 88 1.72 -0.56 -4.94
C VAL A 88 0.69 -1.11 -5.89
N THR A 89 0.08 -0.20 -6.64
CA THR A 89 -0.97 -0.53 -7.59
C THR A 89 -0.70 0.17 -8.91
N HIS A 90 -0.47 -0.62 -9.96
CA HIS A 90 -0.31 -0.08 -11.31
C HIS A 90 -1.63 0.51 -11.82
N LEU A 91 -1.56 1.77 -12.23
CA LEU A 91 -2.65 2.46 -12.90
C LEU A 91 -2.64 2.09 -14.39
N LYS A 92 -3.83 2.02 -15.00
CA LYS A 92 -4.02 1.65 -16.41
C LYS A 92 -4.20 2.88 -17.31
N THR A 93 -3.81 4.05 -16.82
CA THR A 93 -3.88 5.31 -17.58
C THR A 93 -2.64 5.45 -18.46
N LYS A 94 -2.72 6.26 -19.51
CA LYS A 94 -1.58 6.48 -20.42
C LYS A 94 -0.45 7.30 -19.82
N ILE A 95 -0.70 8.04 -18.73
CA ILE A 95 0.22 9.09 -18.24
C ILE A 95 0.75 8.79 -16.84
N MET A 96 0.06 7.97 -16.03
CA MET A 96 0.57 7.53 -14.73
C MET A 96 0.93 6.06 -14.73
N GLY A 97 2.00 5.73 -14.01
CA GLY A 97 2.40 4.35 -13.79
C GLY A 97 1.76 3.74 -12.54
N VAL A 98 1.73 4.48 -11.43
CA VAL A 98 1.63 3.84 -10.11
C VAL A 98 0.90 4.68 -9.06
N LEU A 99 0.04 4.02 -8.28
CA LEU A 99 -0.50 4.49 -7.01
C LEU A 99 0.16 3.72 -5.85
N LEU A 100 0.83 4.44 -4.95
CA LEU A 100 1.25 3.91 -3.65
C LEU A 100 0.17 4.20 -2.61
N VAL A 101 -0.11 3.20 -1.77
CA VAL A 101 -1.09 3.31 -0.69
C VAL A 101 -0.44 2.91 0.61
N VAL A 102 -0.58 3.75 1.64
CA VAL A 102 -0.16 3.46 3.01
C VAL A 102 -1.39 3.17 3.84
N VAL A 103 -1.44 2.01 4.48
CA VAL A 103 -2.57 1.59 5.31
C VAL A 103 -2.06 1.06 6.64
N CYS A 104 -2.72 1.42 7.72
CA CYS A 104 -2.49 0.94 9.08
C CYS A 104 -3.69 0.07 9.52
N ARG A 105 -3.64 -0.45 10.74
CA ARG A 105 -4.82 -1.06 11.39
C ARG A 105 -5.29 -0.18 12.54
N ASP A 106 -6.59 0.10 12.58
CA ASP A 106 -7.20 0.77 13.73
C ASP A 106 -7.43 -0.22 14.88
N GLY A 107 -7.92 0.29 16.02
CA GLY A 107 -8.21 -0.52 17.21
C GLY A 107 -9.33 -1.56 17.02
N ASN A 108 -10.05 -1.54 15.88
CA ASN A 108 -11.02 -2.56 15.50
C ASN A 108 -10.46 -3.52 14.45
N GLU A 109 -9.13 -3.55 14.26
CA GLU A 109 -8.41 -4.36 13.27
C GLU A 109 -8.79 -4.06 11.80
N MET A 110 -9.48 -2.94 11.55
CA MET A 110 -9.90 -2.51 10.23
C MET A 110 -8.83 -1.68 9.52
N ALA A 111 -8.88 -1.66 8.18
CA ALA A 111 -7.95 -0.89 7.36
C ALA A 111 -8.09 0.61 7.64
N TYR A 112 -6.97 1.27 7.90
CA TYR A 112 -6.90 2.70 8.18
C TYR A 112 -5.95 3.37 7.17
N PRO A 113 -6.45 3.95 6.07
CA PRO A 113 -5.59 4.53 5.03
C PRO A 113 -4.91 5.81 5.54
N LEU A 114 -3.59 5.89 5.51
CA LEU A 114 -2.84 7.04 6.02
C LEU A 114 -2.50 8.06 4.91
N ALA A 115 -1.99 7.57 3.78
CA ALA A 115 -1.47 8.42 2.71
C ALA A 115 -1.53 7.73 1.35
N PHE A 116 -1.52 8.54 0.29
CA PHE A 116 -1.58 8.13 -1.10
C PHE A 116 -0.49 8.84 -1.92
N GLY A 117 0.19 8.10 -2.78
CA GLY A 117 1.25 8.59 -3.65
C GLY A 117 0.91 8.32 -5.11
N PHE A 118 0.92 9.35 -5.94
CA PHE A 118 0.74 9.25 -7.39
C PHE A 118 2.10 9.45 -8.04
N VAL A 119 2.66 8.41 -8.66
CA VAL A 119 4.00 8.49 -9.25
C VAL A 119 4.05 7.89 -10.65
N ASN A 120 5.06 8.30 -11.41
CA ASN A 120 5.26 7.90 -12.80
C ASN A 120 5.66 6.42 -12.96
N SER A 121 6.35 5.83 -11.99
CA SER A 121 6.86 4.44 -12.03
C SER A 121 7.21 3.94 -10.64
N GLU A 122 7.39 2.62 -10.47
CA GLU A 122 7.86 2.00 -9.22
C GLU A 122 9.40 1.90 -9.25
N CYS A 123 10.11 3.03 -9.16
CA CYS A 123 11.57 3.07 -9.16
C CYS A 123 12.10 3.66 -7.84
N THR A 124 13.41 3.55 -7.61
CA THR A 124 14.04 4.08 -6.38
C THR A 124 13.81 5.59 -6.22
N GLU A 125 13.87 6.36 -7.31
CA GLU A 125 13.68 7.81 -7.26
C GLU A 125 12.26 8.19 -6.78
N SER A 126 11.23 7.62 -7.43
CA SER A 126 9.84 7.90 -7.11
C SER A 126 9.43 7.37 -5.73
N CYS A 127 9.92 6.19 -5.35
CA CYS A 127 9.69 5.62 -4.03
C CYS A 127 10.38 6.44 -2.94
N THR A 128 11.61 6.92 -3.17
CA THR A 128 12.33 7.79 -2.24
C THR A 128 11.61 9.11 -2.05
N TRP A 129 11.15 9.74 -3.15
CA TRP A 129 10.36 10.96 -3.07
C TRP A 129 9.10 10.73 -2.22
N PHE A 130 8.34 9.67 -2.50
CA PHE A 130 7.11 9.36 -1.78
C PHE A 130 7.36 9.08 -0.28
N LEU A 131 8.36 8.26 0.05
CA LEU A 131 8.67 7.92 1.42
C LEU A 131 9.17 9.13 2.22
N LYS A 132 9.90 10.06 1.60
CA LYS A 132 10.27 11.33 2.24
C LYS A 132 9.05 12.17 2.60
N ARG A 133 8.06 12.28 1.69
CA ARG A 133 6.79 12.97 1.97
C ARG A 133 5.98 12.26 3.06
N LEU A 134 5.98 10.92 3.07
CA LEU A 134 5.35 10.15 4.13
C LEU A 134 6.02 10.38 5.49
N ARG A 135 7.35 10.43 5.54
CA ARG A 135 8.10 10.69 6.79
C ARG A 135 7.76 12.06 7.37
N GLU A 136 7.57 13.09 6.53
CA GLU A 136 7.22 14.45 6.96
C GLU A 136 5.90 14.53 7.74
N VAL A 137 4.96 13.60 7.52
CA VAL A 137 3.65 13.60 8.21
C VAL A 137 3.62 12.71 9.45
N ILE A 138 4.66 11.91 9.68
CA ILE A 138 4.76 11.00 10.83
C ILE A 138 5.53 11.71 11.94
N MET A 139 4.91 11.87 13.11
CA MET A 139 5.49 12.60 14.24
C MET A 139 6.71 11.88 14.84
N TYR A 140 6.67 10.54 14.88
CA TYR A 140 7.73 9.69 15.43
C TYR A 140 8.16 8.60 14.43
N PRO A 141 8.89 8.95 13.35
CA PRO A 141 9.28 7.98 12.32
C PRO A 141 10.10 6.82 12.89
N GLU A 142 10.95 7.09 13.88
CA GLU A 142 11.77 6.11 14.60
C GLU A 142 10.95 5.12 15.42
N ARG A 143 9.64 5.31 15.59
CA ARG A 143 8.73 4.33 16.22
C ARG A 143 8.00 3.46 15.22
N VAL A 144 8.03 3.82 13.95
CA VAL A 144 7.28 3.11 12.91
C VAL A 144 7.97 1.82 12.51
N LEU A 145 7.16 0.78 12.33
CA LEU A 145 7.51 -0.43 11.60
C LEU A 145 6.78 -0.43 10.25
N ILE A 146 7.52 -0.66 9.18
CA ILE A 146 7.01 -0.63 7.81
C ILE A 146 6.99 -2.04 7.26
N VAL A 147 5.85 -2.48 6.74
CA VAL A 147 5.71 -3.74 6.01
C VAL A 147 5.42 -3.43 4.54
N SER A 148 6.21 -3.98 3.62
CA SER A 148 5.96 -3.80 2.19
C SER A 148 6.27 -5.06 1.39
N ASP A 149 5.95 -5.05 0.09
CA ASP A 149 6.54 -5.99 -0.84
C ASP A 149 8.08 -5.79 -0.95
N ARG A 150 8.79 -6.80 -1.48
CA ARG A 150 10.23 -6.81 -1.81
C ARG A 150 10.52 -6.12 -3.16
N HIS A 151 9.69 -5.19 -3.61
CA HIS A 151 10.02 -4.46 -4.83
C HIS A 151 11.30 -3.64 -4.63
N ALA A 152 12.25 -3.76 -5.56
CA ALA A 152 13.59 -3.21 -5.43
C ALA A 152 13.60 -1.69 -5.20
N GLY A 153 12.68 -0.97 -5.87
CA GLY A 153 12.54 0.48 -5.73
C GLY A 153 12.16 0.90 -4.30
N ILE A 154 11.20 0.21 -3.66
CA ILE A 154 10.81 0.49 -2.27
C ILE A 154 11.96 0.15 -1.34
N PHE A 155 12.56 -1.03 -1.51
CA PHE A 155 13.63 -1.53 -0.64
C PHE A 155 14.85 -0.59 -0.62
N ALA A 156 15.33 -0.17 -1.79
CA ALA A 156 16.44 0.77 -1.92
C ALA A 156 16.11 2.16 -1.34
N SER A 157 14.83 2.53 -1.32
CA SER A 157 14.39 3.83 -0.81
C SER A 157 14.24 3.88 0.72
N MET A 158 14.12 2.72 1.38
CA MET A 158 13.90 2.63 2.83
C MET A 158 15.09 3.16 3.62
N GLU A 159 16.31 2.76 3.27
CA GLU A 159 17.53 3.18 3.99
C GLU A 159 17.72 4.70 3.94
N VAL A 160 17.38 5.33 2.81
CA VAL A 160 17.50 6.78 2.63
C VAL A 160 16.37 7.55 3.33
N SER A 161 15.16 7.00 3.31
CA SER A 161 13.96 7.75 3.72
C SER A 161 13.53 7.46 5.16
N PHE A 162 13.85 6.28 5.68
CA PHE A 162 13.46 5.82 7.01
C PHE A 162 14.61 5.01 7.67
N PRO A 163 15.81 5.61 7.84
CA PRO A 163 16.99 4.89 8.36
C PRO A 163 16.77 4.27 9.74
N ASP A 164 15.98 4.92 10.60
CA ASP A 164 15.72 4.48 11.99
C ASP A 164 14.45 3.61 12.13
N SER A 165 13.79 3.28 11.01
CA SER A 165 12.57 2.46 11.02
C SER A 165 12.89 0.99 10.77
N ALA A 166 12.11 0.13 11.42
CA ALA A 166 12.17 -1.29 11.13
C ALA A 166 11.43 -1.56 9.82
N HIS A 167 12.12 -1.98 8.77
CA HIS A 167 11.51 -2.43 7.51
C HIS A 167 11.36 -3.95 7.47
N ARG A 168 10.18 -4.42 7.06
CA ARG A 168 9.77 -5.81 7.04
C ARG A 168 9.21 -6.19 5.68
N VAL A 169 9.54 -7.40 5.29
CA VAL A 169 9.01 -7.98 4.06
C VAL A 169 7.66 -8.63 4.33
N CYS A 170 6.70 -8.39 3.44
CA CYS A 170 5.40 -9.03 3.48
C CYS A 170 5.56 -10.55 3.36
N ALA A 171 5.08 -11.28 4.38
CA ALA A 171 5.22 -12.74 4.42
C ALA A 171 4.54 -13.43 3.24
N TYR A 172 3.41 -12.88 2.77
CA TYR A 172 2.74 -13.38 1.57
C TYR A 172 3.61 -13.23 0.33
N HIS A 173 4.13 -12.04 0.05
CA HIS A 173 4.96 -11.82 -1.14
C HIS A 173 6.28 -12.59 -1.08
N LEU A 174 6.91 -12.70 0.09
CA LEU A 174 8.08 -13.56 0.26
C LEU A 174 7.73 -15.03 -0.03
N SER A 175 6.59 -15.53 0.47
CA SER A 175 6.14 -16.89 0.13
C SER A 175 5.91 -17.08 -1.37
N GLN A 176 5.38 -16.07 -2.08
CA GLN A 176 5.18 -16.15 -3.54
C GLN A 176 6.52 -16.18 -4.29
N ASN A 177 7.51 -15.43 -3.81
CA ASN A 177 8.87 -15.48 -4.37
C ASN A 177 9.52 -16.85 -4.17
N LEU A 178 9.43 -17.42 -2.97
CA LEU A 178 9.91 -18.77 -2.67
C LEU A 178 9.18 -19.81 -3.54
N LYS A 179 7.85 -19.70 -3.67
CA LYS A 179 7.04 -20.56 -4.56
C LYS A 179 7.54 -20.53 -6.00
N ARG A 180 7.86 -19.34 -6.52
CA ARG A 180 8.37 -19.17 -7.88
C ARG A 180 9.76 -19.80 -8.05
N ILE A 181 10.67 -19.62 -7.10
CA ILE A 181 12.05 -20.12 -7.16
C ILE A 181 12.09 -21.65 -6.99
N TYR A 182 11.35 -22.17 -6.02
CA TYR A 182 11.37 -23.59 -5.64
C TYR A 182 10.20 -24.40 -6.21
N LYS A 183 9.68 -24.00 -7.37
CA LYS A 183 8.72 -24.75 -8.19
C LYS A 183 7.46 -25.20 -7.43
N GLN A 184 6.83 -24.28 -6.70
CA GLN A 184 5.53 -24.47 -6.05
C GLN A 184 5.49 -25.58 -4.99
N ARG A 185 6.62 -25.86 -4.35
CA ARG A 185 6.71 -26.81 -3.22
C ARG A 185 5.96 -26.31 -1.98
N ASP A 186 4.80 -26.88 -1.69
CA ASP A 186 3.95 -26.46 -0.57
C ASP A 186 4.53 -26.81 0.81
N ASP A 187 5.34 -27.86 0.91
CA ASP A 187 6.12 -28.23 2.10
C ASP A 187 7.07 -27.11 2.53
N VAL A 188 7.82 -26.55 1.58
CA VAL A 188 8.72 -25.40 1.80
C VAL A 188 7.96 -24.20 2.37
N ILE A 189 6.79 -23.92 1.81
CA ILE A 189 5.99 -22.75 2.20
C ILE A 189 5.36 -22.93 3.56
N LYS A 190 4.92 -24.15 3.88
CA LYS A 190 4.41 -24.48 5.22
C LYS A 190 5.50 -24.27 6.28
N LEU A 191 6.71 -24.76 6.05
CA LEU A 191 7.84 -24.58 6.96
C LEU A 191 8.23 -23.10 7.11
N TYR A 192 8.29 -22.36 5.99
CA TYR A 192 8.51 -20.93 6.02
C TYR A 192 7.48 -20.19 6.89
N TYR A 193 6.19 -20.46 6.71
CA TYR A 193 5.14 -19.82 7.50
C TYR A 193 5.21 -20.19 8.98
N ARG A 194 5.50 -21.46 9.31
CA ARG A 194 5.73 -21.89 10.70
C ARG A 194 6.84 -21.05 11.32
N ALA A 195 8.03 -21.01 10.73
CA ALA A 195 9.13 -20.19 11.22
C ALA A 195 8.76 -18.70 11.32
N ALA A 196 8.24 -18.10 10.24
CA ALA A 196 8.00 -16.67 10.17
C ALA A 196 7.03 -16.16 11.26
N TYR A 197 6.07 -16.97 11.70
CA TYR A 197 5.03 -16.59 12.66
C TYR A 197 5.34 -16.96 14.11
N MET A 198 6.46 -17.62 14.39
CA MET A 198 6.85 -17.94 15.78
C MET A 198 7.04 -16.67 16.61
N TYR A 199 6.51 -16.70 17.83
CA TYR A 199 6.65 -15.60 18.79
C TYR A 199 7.95 -15.71 19.59
N CYS A 200 8.38 -16.94 19.87
CA CYS A 200 9.57 -17.23 20.66
C CYS A 200 10.76 -17.56 19.76
N VAL A 201 11.96 -17.08 20.16
CA VAL A 201 13.21 -17.34 19.43
C VAL A 201 13.53 -18.84 19.41
N ASP A 202 13.39 -19.54 20.54
CA ASP A 202 13.64 -20.99 20.59
C ASP A 202 12.73 -21.79 19.64
N GLU A 203 11.47 -21.37 19.50
CA GLU A 203 10.54 -21.99 18.56
C GLU A 203 10.92 -21.69 17.12
N PHE A 204 11.28 -20.43 16.83
CA PHE A 204 11.80 -20.03 15.53
C PHE A 204 13.04 -20.83 15.14
N ASP A 205 14.00 -20.99 16.04
CA ASP A 205 15.24 -21.71 15.79
C ASP A 205 15.01 -23.20 15.49
N ARG A 206 14.05 -23.83 16.18
CA ARG A 206 13.62 -25.21 15.87
C ARG A 206 13.05 -25.32 14.47
N GLU A 207 12.17 -24.40 14.07
CA GLU A 207 11.59 -24.37 12.72
C GLU A 207 12.65 -24.12 11.64
N MET A 208 13.59 -23.21 11.90
CA MET A 208 14.71 -22.95 10.99
C MET A 208 15.69 -24.11 10.89
N ALA A 209 15.91 -24.87 11.97
CA ALA A 209 16.72 -26.09 11.95
C ALA A 209 16.06 -27.20 11.10
N GLU A 210 14.74 -27.39 11.21
CA GLU A 210 13.98 -28.31 10.36
C GLU A 210 14.08 -27.89 8.88
N LEU A 211 13.92 -26.60 8.58
CA LEU A 211 14.08 -26.05 7.23
C LEU A 211 15.50 -26.24 6.69
N LYS A 212 16.54 -26.07 7.53
CA LYS A 212 17.94 -26.28 7.16
C LYS A 212 18.23 -27.74 6.78
N ALA A 213 17.66 -28.68 7.53
CA ALA A 213 17.83 -30.11 7.32
C ALA A 213 17.10 -30.60 6.06
N SER A 214 15.88 -30.12 5.83
CA SER A 214 15.01 -30.55 4.71
C SER A 214 15.25 -29.78 3.41
N HIS A 215 15.55 -28.47 3.50
CA HIS A 215 15.58 -27.54 2.38
C HIS A 215 16.69 -26.49 2.53
N ARG A 216 17.95 -26.95 2.56
CA ARG A 216 19.11 -26.09 2.81
C ARG A 216 19.17 -24.82 1.95
N LYS A 217 18.86 -24.92 0.65
CA LYS A 217 18.84 -23.76 -0.26
C LYS A 217 17.83 -22.69 0.14
N VAL A 218 16.67 -23.09 0.67
CA VAL A 218 15.64 -22.15 1.15
C VAL A 218 16.10 -21.48 2.42
N TYR A 219 16.73 -22.24 3.31
CA TYR A 219 17.34 -21.71 4.52
C TYR A 219 18.38 -20.64 4.20
N ASP A 220 19.30 -20.91 3.27
CA ASP A 220 20.33 -19.95 2.89
C ASP A 220 19.72 -18.67 2.27
N GLU A 221 18.71 -18.78 1.39
CA GLU A 221 17.96 -17.62 0.84
C GLU A 221 17.27 -16.80 1.94
N LEU A 222 16.67 -17.44 2.94
CA LEU A 222 16.04 -16.72 4.06
C LEU A 222 17.06 -15.99 4.93
N LEU A 223 18.28 -16.51 5.07
CA LEU A 223 19.36 -15.79 5.73
C LEU A 223 19.79 -14.56 4.93
N GLU A 224 19.86 -14.66 3.61
CA GLU A 224 20.15 -13.51 2.72
C GLU A 224 19.07 -12.43 2.80
N VAL A 225 17.80 -12.82 2.99
CA VAL A 225 16.72 -11.87 3.25
C VAL A 225 16.93 -11.10 4.56
N GLY A 226 17.54 -11.72 5.57
CA GLY A 226 17.65 -11.22 6.94
C GLY A 226 16.50 -11.71 7.81
N ILE A 227 16.86 -12.42 8.89
CA ILE A 227 15.91 -13.06 9.82
C ILE A 227 14.94 -12.03 10.40
N GLU A 228 15.45 -10.86 10.79
CA GLU A 228 14.69 -9.76 11.35
C GLU A 228 13.66 -9.19 10.37
N LYS A 229 13.83 -9.38 9.05
CA LYS A 229 12.93 -8.83 8.03
C LYS A 229 11.66 -9.64 7.87
N PHE A 230 11.72 -10.96 8.08
CA PHE A 230 10.57 -11.86 7.87
C PHE A 230 10.04 -12.47 9.16
N SER A 231 10.89 -12.73 10.17
CA SER A 231 10.51 -13.38 11.42
C SER A 231 9.76 -12.43 12.36
N HIS A 232 8.71 -12.95 13.01
CA HIS A 232 8.06 -12.25 14.12
C HIS A 232 8.96 -12.22 15.35
N ALA A 233 9.47 -13.38 15.79
CA ALA A 233 10.31 -13.54 16.98
C ALA A 233 11.52 -12.58 17.01
N HIS A 234 12.14 -12.34 15.85
CA HIS A 234 13.34 -11.50 15.74
C HIS A 234 13.07 -10.06 15.28
N SER A 235 11.82 -9.60 15.27
CA SER A 235 11.53 -8.23 14.87
C SER A 235 11.89 -7.24 16.00
N PRO A 236 12.83 -6.28 15.82
CA PRO A 236 13.16 -5.26 16.83
C PRO A 236 12.02 -4.33 17.26
N LYS A 237 10.90 -4.30 16.53
CA LYS A 237 9.69 -3.58 16.93
C LYS A 237 8.48 -4.50 16.87
N ARG A 238 7.49 -4.21 17.72
CA ARG A 238 6.21 -4.94 17.76
C ARG A 238 5.51 -4.82 16.41
N ARG A 239 5.25 -5.96 15.78
CA ARG A 239 4.51 -6.04 14.50
C ARG A 239 2.99 -5.94 14.65
N TYR A 240 2.47 -6.09 15.87
CA TYR A 240 1.02 -6.17 16.14
C TYR A 240 0.29 -7.10 15.15
N GLN A 241 0.87 -8.29 14.92
CA GLN A 241 0.39 -9.31 13.99
C GLN A 241 0.32 -8.90 12.51
N MET A 242 0.78 -7.69 12.14
CA MET A 242 0.82 -7.25 10.76
C MET A 242 2.03 -7.87 10.04
N MET A 243 1.86 -9.11 9.59
CA MET A 243 2.89 -9.89 8.89
C MET A 243 2.80 -9.73 7.36
N THR A 244 1.70 -9.17 6.86
CA THR A 244 1.42 -9.04 5.43
C THR A 244 0.89 -7.65 5.11
N THR A 245 0.97 -7.28 3.83
CA THR A 245 0.30 -6.10 3.30
C THR A 245 -1.17 -6.36 2.98
N ASN A 246 -1.79 -7.48 3.39
CA ASN A 246 -3.18 -7.78 3.01
C ASN A 246 -4.19 -6.69 3.37
N ILE A 247 -3.92 -5.89 4.40
CA ILE A 247 -4.77 -4.77 4.80
C ILE A 247 -4.93 -3.72 3.68
N THR A 248 -3.91 -3.55 2.83
CA THR A 248 -3.95 -2.64 1.66
C THR A 248 -4.86 -3.16 0.56
N LYS A 249 -5.12 -4.48 0.48
CA LYS A 249 -5.95 -5.10 -0.56
C LYS A 249 -7.36 -4.53 -0.58
N SER A 250 -7.90 -4.14 0.58
CA SER A 250 -9.23 -3.50 0.67
C SER A 250 -9.29 -2.22 -0.19
N ILE A 251 -8.33 -1.31 0.01
CA ILE A 251 -8.20 -0.07 -0.75
C ILE A 251 -7.84 -0.36 -2.20
N ASN A 252 -6.88 -1.25 -2.44
CA ASN A 252 -6.44 -1.59 -3.79
C ASN A 252 -7.59 -2.19 -4.62
N SER A 253 -8.49 -2.96 -4.02
CA SER A 253 -9.71 -3.46 -4.63
C SER A 253 -10.72 -2.37 -4.95
N CYS A 254 -10.93 -1.42 -4.03
CA CYS A 254 -11.76 -0.25 -4.33
C CYS A 254 -11.19 0.57 -5.49
N VAL A 255 -9.87 0.72 -5.56
CA VAL A 255 -9.22 1.48 -6.64
C VAL A 255 -9.19 0.68 -7.96
N LEU A 256 -9.21 -0.67 -7.95
CA LEU A 256 -9.19 -1.51 -9.17
C LEU A 256 -10.21 -1.06 -10.24
N VAL A 257 -11.42 -0.70 -9.79
CA VAL A 257 -12.51 -0.31 -10.69
C VAL A 257 -12.27 1.01 -11.41
N ILE A 258 -11.44 1.88 -10.84
CA ILE A 258 -11.19 3.24 -11.33
C ILE A 258 -9.76 3.45 -11.87
N ARG A 259 -8.92 2.40 -11.95
CA ARG A 259 -7.51 2.51 -12.41
C ARG A 259 -7.34 3.05 -13.84
N LYS A 260 -8.43 3.14 -14.62
CA LYS A 260 -8.45 3.69 -15.98
C LYS A 260 -8.89 5.16 -16.04
N LEU A 261 -9.36 5.74 -14.93
CA LEU A 261 -9.85 7.12 -14.86
C LEU A 261 -8.69 8.11 -14.72
N LEU A 262 -8.97 9.39 -14.96
CA LEU A 262 -7.98 10.45 -14.81
C LEU A 262 -7.59 10.65 -13.34
N ILE A 263 -6.41 11.23 -13.08
CA ILE A 263 -5.89 11.40 -11.72
C ILE A 263 -6.89 12.13 -10.82
N THR A 264 -7.53 13.20 -11.30
CA THR A 264 -8.51 13.95 -10.50
C THR A 264 -9.72 13.10 -10.13
N SER A 265 -10.16 12.21 -11.02
CA SER A 265 -11.25 11.27 -10.73
C SER A 265 -10.83 10.22 -9.71
N ILE A 266 -9.58 9.75 -9.79
CA ILE A 266 -9.03 8.82 -8.80
C ILE A 266 -8.91 9.50 -7.43
N THR A 267 -8.36 10.71 -7.37
CA THR A 267 -8.22 11.47 -6.13
C THR A 267 -9.58 11.80 -5.51
N GLU A 268 -10.56 12.23 -6.31
CA GLU A 268 -11.92 12.48 -5.82
C GLU A 268 -12.60 11.20 -5.32
N PHE A 269 -12.43 10.07 -6.02
CA PHE A 269 -12.94 8.79 -5.54
C PHE A 269 -12.30 8.38 -4.21
N ILE A 270 -10.98 8.56 -4.05
CA ILE A 270 -10.30 8.27 -2.79
C ILE A 270 -10.87 9.15 -1.68
N ARG A 271 -11.00 10.46 -1.91
CA ARG A 271 -11.60 11.40 -0.95
C ARG A 271 -13.02 10.95 -0.55
N ASP A 272 -13.86 10.61 -1.51
CA ASP A 272 -15.24 10.16 -1.29
C ASP A 272 -15.30 8.83 -0.53
N LEU A 273 -14.47 7.86 -0.91
CA LEU A 273 -14.35 6.56 -0.25
C LEU A 273 -14.01 6.74 1.23
N LEU A 274 -12.99 7.55 1.53
CA LEU A 274 -12.55 7.83 2.89
C LEU A 274 -13.66 8.52 3.70
N GLN A 275 -14.32 9.52 3.13
CA GLN A 275 -15.42 10.20 3.81
C GLN A 275 -16.55 9.23 4.17
N LYS A 276 -16.98 8.39 3.23
CA LYS A 276 -18.04 7.40 3.46
C LYS A 276 -17.66 6.37 4.52
N TRP A 277 -16.45 5.81 4.44
CA TRP A 277 -15.97 4.82 5.39
C TRP A 277 -15.92 5.37 6.80
N PHE A 278 -15.34 6.55 6.99
CA PHE A 278 -15.15 7.11 8.32
C PHE A 278 -16.41 7.73 8.90
N HIS A 279 -17.33 8.23 8.06
CA HIS A 279 -18.67 8.57 8.51
C HIS A 279 -19.43 7.34 9.01
N GLY A 280 -19.32 6.19 8.32
CA GLY A 280 -19.87 4.92 8.79
C GLY A 280 -19.28 4.48 10.12
N ARG A 281 -17.94 4.49 10.25
CA ARG A 281 -17.25 4.14 11.50
C ARG A 281 -17.64 5.06 12.66
N TRP A 282 -17.77 6.36 12.40
CA TRP A 282 -18.21 7.32 13.39
C TRP A 282 -19.63 7.02 13.89
N ARG A 283 -20.57 6.67 13.00
CA ARG A 283 -21.92 6.25 13.40
C ARG A 283 -21.88 4.99 14.28
N ASN A 284 -21.17 3.96 13.84
CA ASN A 284 -21.03 2.71 14.60
C ASN A 284 -20.41 2.95 15.98
N ALA A 285 -19.38 3.81 16.07
CA ALA A 285 -18.71 4.12 17.33
C ALA A 285 -19.64 4.81 18.34
N ARG A 286 -20.65 5.57 17.89
CA ARG A 286 -21.65 6.19 18.77
C ARG A 286 -22.67 5.20 19.34
N GLU A 287 -22.82 4.06 18.68
CA GLU A 287 -23.73 2.99 19.10
C GLU A 287 -23.02 1.94 19.97
N THR A 288 -21.68 2.00 20.07
CA THR A 288 -20.90 1.09 20.90
C THR A 288 -21.15 1.39 22.39
N PRO A 289 -21.64 0.42 23.19
CA PRO A 289 -22.00 0.64 24.58
C PRO A 289 -20.81 0.60 25.54
N THR A 290 -19.65 0.14 25.07
CA THR A 290 -18.43 -0.02 25.88
C THR A 290 -17.31 0.89 25.37
N PHE A 291 -16.22 0.95 26.15
CA PHE A 291 -14.97 1.58 25.73
C PHE A 291 -14.17 0.74 24.71
N LEU A 292 -14.55 -0.51 24.49
CA LEU A 292 -13.85 -1.42 23.58
C LEU A 292 -14.45 -1.32 22.18
N THR A 293 -13.63 -1.59 21.17
CA THR A 293 -14.15 -1.70 19.80
C THR A 293 -14.99 -2.97 19.68
N HIS A 294 -15.99 -2.95 18.79
CA HIS A 294 -16.94 -4.05 18.65
C HIS A 294 -16.26 -5.41 18.42
N ASN A 295 -15.20 -5.47 17.61
CA ASN A 295 -14.45 -6.71 17.42
C ASN A 295 -13.78 -7.17 18.72
N VAL A 296 -13.18 -6.27 19.49
CA VAL A 296 -12.53 -6.65 20.75
C VAL A 296 -13.56 -7.12 21.78
N ASP A 297 -14.70 -6.44 21.88
CA ASP A 297 -15.80 -6.83 22.75
C ASP A 297 -16.31 -8.26 22.50
N GLN A 298 -16.37 -8.67 21.24
CA GLN A 298 -16.80 -10.03 20.87
C GLN A 298 -15.78 -11.11 21.23
N HIS A 299 -14.49 -10.77 21.37
CA HIS A 299 -13.42 -11.74 21.65
C HIS A 299 -13.09 -11.86 23.14
N ILE A 300 -13.58 -10.95 23.99
CA ILE A 300 -13.38 -10.97 25.44
C ILE A 300 -14.54 -11.64 26.19
N LYS A 301 -15.70 -11.82 25.54
CA LYS A 301 -16.83 -12.61 26.06
C LYS A 301 -16.70 -14.08 25.69
#